data_AF-A0A3E0D6W5-F1
#
_entry.id   AF-A0A3E0D6W5-F1
#
_cell.length_a   1.000
_cell.length_b   1.000
_cell.length_c   1.000
_cell.angle_alpha   90.00
_cell.angle_beta   90.00
_cell.angle_gamma   90.00
#
_symmetry.space_group_name_H-M   'P 1'
#
loop_
_entity.id
_entity.type
_entity.pdbx_description
1 polymer ?
#
loop_
_entity_poly.entity_id
_entity_poly.type
_entity_poly.pdbx_seq_one_letter_code
_entity_poly.pdbx_strand_id
1 'polypeptide(L)'
;MFDRQKAINEYINTAIQGLNKQTCFIDSAGDNEHLCDKELEVRLTELLQPIVSYTDVILDTSTEKKFTIGIHLDAYQKFPNNYDEIEIKEAEWGKYISDWESISDKGLIILRDELELSEILPKGLLDEERISGASYEIQTAIKRTLNNLTFNTHDFTFKDKRYTIICSEILEVCSDEYVNGVLFIVHKHGIVFPTDVPEVLRIFNRVTANYVSKYNSCIVAEIISKKQKN
;
A
#
# COMPACT_ATOMS: atom_id res chain seq x y z
N MET A 1 18.26 1.05 22.41
CA MET A 1 17.11 1.98 22.32
C MET A 1 17.42 3.21 21.47
N PHE A 2 18.51 3.96 21.74
CA PHE A 2 18.92 5.12 20.91
C PHE A 2 19.18 4.77 19.43
N ASP A 3 19.77 3.60 19.14
CA ASP A 3 20.09 3.21 17.76
C ASP A 3 18.85 2.89 16.91
N ARG A 4 17.83 2.23 17.49
CA ARG A 4 16.56 1.93 16.79
C ARG A 4 15.80 3.19 16.44
N GLN A 5 15.64 4.12 17.38
CA GLN A 5 14.93 5.38 17.13
C GLN A 5 15.64 6.21 16.05
N LYS A 6 16.98 6.26 16.09
CA LYS A 6 17.78 6.94 15.06
C LYS A 6 17.58 6.30 13.68
N ALA A 7 17.64 4.96 13.60
CA ALA A 7 17.42 4.23 12.36
C ALA A 7 16.00 4.48 11.81
N ILE A 8 14.96 4.43 12.66
CA ILE A 8 13.58 4.71 12.26
C ILE A 8 13.44 6.14 11.73
N ASN A 9 14.05 7.13 12.38
CA ASN A 9 14.03 8.52 11.89
C ASN A 9 14.72 8.65 10.52
N GLU A 10 15.83 7.94 10.30
CA GLU A 10 16.52 7.90 9.00
C GLU A 10 15.64 7.23 7.92
N TYR A 11 14.92 6.17 8.27
CA TYR A 11 13.98 5.49 7.39
C TYR A 11 12.80 6.37 7.01
N ILE A 12 12.21 7.09 7.97
CA ILE A 12 11.14 8.06 7.74
C ILE A 12 11.63 9.17 6.81
N ASN A 13 12.82 9.73 7.09
CA ASN A 13 13.41 10.76 6.24
C ASN A 13 13.64 10.25 4.81
N THR A 14 14.09 9.00 4.65
CA THR A 14 14.29 8.38 3.33
C THR A 14 12.98 8.22 2.59
N ALA A 15 11.92 7.76 3.25
CA ALA A 15 10.59 7.62 2.65
C ALA A 15 9.99 8.99 2.25
N ILE A 16 10.15 10.02 3.09
CA ILE A 16 9.73 11.40 2.79
C ILE A 16 10.55 11.98 1.62
N GLN A 17 11.85 11.73 1.58
CA GLN A 17 12.69 12.14 0.45
C GLN A 17 12.28 11.42 -0.84
N GLY A 18 11.95 10.14 -0.78
CA GLY A 18 11.41 9.37 -1.90
C GLY A 18 10.11 9.97 -2.41
N LEU A 19 9.17 10.25 -1.50
CA LEU A 19 7.92 10.95 -1.81
C LEU A 19 8.20 12.30 -2.48
N ASN A 20 9.07 13.13 -1.93
CA ASN A 20 9.38 14.44 -2.50
C ASN A 20 10.05 14.33 -3.88
N LYS A 21 11.01 13.43 -4.06
CA LYS A 21 11.65 13.19 -5.37
C LYS A 21 10.64 12.76 -6.42
N GLN A 22 9.69 11.90 -6.05
CA GLN A 22 8.69 11.40 -7.00
C GLN A 22 7.58 12.41 -7.26
N THR A 23 7.32 13.35 -6.34
CA THR A 23 6.12 14.21 -6.37
C THR A 23 6.37 15.69 -6.60
N CYS A 24 7.60 16.19 -6.44
CA CYS A 24 7.95 17.60 -6.71
C CYS A 24 7.97 17.96 -8.20
N PHE A 25 7.90 16.99 -9.12
CA PHE A 25 7.82 17.25 -10.55
C PHE A 25 6.44 17.72 -11.03
N ILE A 26 5.44 17.73 -10.15
CA ILE A 26 4.05 18.11 -10.47
C ILE A 26 3.91 19.64 -10.67
N ASP A 27 4.74 20.46 -10.02
CA ASP A 27 4.66 21.94 -10.11
C ASP A 27 5.39 22.53 -11.32
N SER A 28 6.24 21.75 -11.99
CA SER A 28 6.93 22.15 -13.21
C SER A 28 6.29 21.48 -14.41
N ALA A 29 5.43 22.21 -15.12
CA ALA A 29 4.82 21.82 -16.39
C ALA A 29 5.87 21.21 -17.34
N GLY A 30 5.95 19.87 -17.41
CA GLY A 30 6.93 19.19 -18.25
C GLY A 30 6.99 17.68 -18.06
N ASP A 31 7.34 17.19 -16.87
CA ASP A 31 7.77 15.79 -16.69
C ASP A 31 7.03 15.09 -15.53
N ASN A 32 5.76 14.75 -15.74
CA ASN A 32 5.04 13.81 -14.87
C ASN A 32 5.50 12.35 -15.06
N GLU A 33 6.42 12.10 -16.00
CA GLU A 33 6.82 10.75 -16.43
C GLU A 33 7.23 9.87 -15.24
N HIS A 34 7.93 10.39 -14.24
CA HIS A 34 8.49 9.55 -13.18
C HIS A 34 7.52 9.10 -12.07
N LEU A 35 6.32 9.68 -11.96
CA LEU A 35 5.39 9.31 -10.89
C LEU A 35 4.61 8.04 -11.24
N CYS A 36 4.14 7.93 -12.49
CA CYS A 36 3.29 6.84 -12.94
C CYS A 36 3.78 6.10 -14.21
N ASP A 37 5.07 6.20 -14.55
CA ASP A 37 5.75 5.40 -15.60
C ASP A 37 5.82 3.90 -15.30
N LYS A 38 5.70 3.49 -14.04
CA LYS A 38 5.71 2.10 -13.60
C LYS A 38 4.41 1.73 -12.88
N GLU A 39 4.18 0.42 -12.79
CA GLU A 39 3.09 -0.13 -11.99
C GLU A 39 3.22 0.28 -10.52
N LEU A 40 2.07 0.52 -9.88
CA LEU A 40 1.99 0.99 -8.50
C LEU A 40 2.76 0.08 -7.53
N GLU A 41 2.71 -1.24 -7.74
CA GLU A 41 3.46 -2.23 -6.95
C GLU A 41 4.96 -1.94 -6.91
N VAL A 42 5.57 -1.69 -8.07
CA VAL A 42 7.00 -1.41 -8.19
C VAL A 42 7.34 -0.13 -7.42
N ARG A 43 6.51 0.90 -7.59
CA ARG A 43 6.75 2.19 -6.94
C ARG A 43 6.53 2.17 -5.43
N LEU A 44 5.50 1.47 -4.95
CA LEU A 44 5.28 1.25 -3.52
C LEU A 44 6.42 0.44 -2.90
N THR A 45 6.94 -0.57 -3.61
CA THR A 45 8.10 -1.34 -3.14
C THR A 45 9.35 -0.47 -3.02
N GLU A 46 9.60 0.42 -4.00
CA GLU A 46 10.72 1.38 -3.95
C GLU A 46 10.53 2.42 -2.81
N LEU A 47 9.33 2.99 -2.68
CA LEU A 47 9.01 4.01 -1.66
C LEU A 47 9.09 3.46 -0.24
N LEU A 48 8.57 2.24 -0.05
CA LEU A 48 8.49 1.56 1.24
C LEU A 48 9.68 0.62 1.46
N GLN A 49 10.74 0.75 0.66
CA GLN A 49 11.98 -0.02 0.84
C GLN A 49 12.47 -0.03 2.29
N PRO A 50 12.38 1.07 3.08
CA PRO A 50 12.80 1.03 4.47
C PRO A 50 11.97 0.06 5.34
N ILE A 51 10.65 -0.01 5.15
CA ILE A 51 9.84 -1.04 5.81
C ILE A 51 10.21 -2.40 5.25
N VAL A 52 10.19 -2.53 3.92
CA VAL A 52 10.39 -3.79 3.22
C VAL A 52 11.71 -4.44 3.62
N SER A 53 12.78 -3.67 3.81
CA SER A 53 14.13 -4.20 4.06
C SER A 53 14.52 -4.24 5.54
N TYR A 54 13.97 -3.35 6.37
CA TYR A 54 14.36 -3.20 7.78
C TYR A 54 13.20 -3.45 8.76
N THR A 55 12.24 -4.30 8.36
CA THR A 55 11.12 -4.72 9.23
C THR A 55 11.61 -5.31 10.55
N ASP A 56 12.75 -6.03 10.54
CA ASP A 56 13.35 -6.57 11.75
C ASP A 56 13.78 -5.49 12.75
N VAL A 57 14.28 -4.35 12.25
CA VAL A 57 14.61 -3.17 13.09
C VAL A 57 13.33 -2.49 13.59
N ILE A 58 12.31 -2.36 12.74
CA ILE A 58 11.03 -1.77 13.11
C ILE A 58 10.38 -2.59 14.24
N LEU A 59 10.35 -3.91 14.10
CA LEU A 59 9.76 -4.84 15.08
C LEU A 59 10.71 -5.18 16.24
N ASP A 60 11.92 -4.62 16.27
CA ASP A 60 12.97 -4.87 17.27
C ASP A 60 13.25 -6.35 17.52
N THR A 61 13.34 -7.13 16.44
CA THR A 61 13.55 -8.58 16.50
C THR A 61 14.94 -8.98 16.00
N SER A 62 15.64 -9.73 16.85
CA SER A 62 16.95 -10.30 16.53
C SER A 62 16.85 -11.72 15.96
N THR A 63 15.74 -12.42 16.21
CA THR A 63 15.57 -13.85 15.92
C THR A 63 14.79 -14.13 14.65
N GLU A 64 13.86 -13.25 14.27
CA GLU A 64 13.11 -13.36 13.03
C GLU A 64 13.62 -12.34 12.02
N LYS A 65 13.90 -12.82 10.80
CA LYS A 65 14.44 -12.01 9.70
C LYS A 65 13.64 -12.18 8.41
N LYS A 66 12.67 -13.10 8.39
CA LYS A 66 11.82 -13.37 7.24
C LYS A 66 10.42 -12.82 7.49
N PHE A 67 9.94 -12.05 6.51
CA PHE A 67 8.64 -11.41 6.56
C PHE A 67 7.90 -11.54 5.23
N THR A 68 6.57 -11.58 5.29
CA THR A 68 5.72 -11.29 4.13
C THR A 68 5.02 -9.96 4.39
N ILE A 69 5.20 -9.01 3.51
CA ILE A 69 4.74 -7.63 3.66
C ILE A 69 3.90 -7.29 2.44
N GLY A 70 2.73 -6.72 2.66
CA GLY A 70 1.88 -6.30 1.58
C GLY A 70 0.93 -5.19 1.98
N ILE A 71 0.22 -4.67 1.00
CA ILE A 71 -0.78 -3.64 1.17
C ILE A 71 -2.07 -4.12 0.52
N HIS A 72 -3.18 -4.00 1.23
CA HIS A 72 -4.51 -3.97 0.60
C HIS A 72 -4.87 -2.54 0.26
N LEU A 73 -5.34 -2.27 -0.96
CA LEU A 73 -5.94 -0.98 -1.34
C LEU A 73 -7.39 -1.20 -1.78
N ASP A 74 -8.31 -0.36 -1.28
CA ASP A 74 -9.73 -0.44 -1.66
C ASP A 74 -9.98 0.14 -3.06
N ALA A 75 -9.16 1.10 -3.48
CA ALA A 75 -9.13 1.60 -4.85
C ALA A 75 -7.80 2.28 -5.19
N TYR A 76 -7.31 2.05 -6.40
CA TYR A 76 -6.25 2.83 -7.04
C TYR A 76 -6.45 2.86 -8.55
N GLN A 77 -5.81 3.80 -9.23
CA GLN A 77 -5.92 3.93 -10.68
C GLN A 77 -4.80 3.19 -11.42
N LYS A 78 -5.11 2.71 -12.61
CA LYS A 78 -4.21 2.07 -13.56
C LYS A 78 -4.46 2.58 -14.96
N PHE A 79 -3.51 2.34 -15.86
CA PHE A 79 -3.76 2.58 -17.28
C PHE A 79 -4.79 1.59 -17.83
N PRO A 80 -5.69 2.04 -18.71
CA PRO A 80 -6.66 1.16 -19.34
C PRO A 80 -6.00 0.24 -20.35
N ASN A 81 -6.54 -0.96 -20.50
CA ASN A 81 -6.11 -1.90 -21.54
C ASN A 81 -6.50 -1.41 -22.94
N ASN A 82 -7.64 -0.73 -23.05
CA ASN A 82 -8.16 -0.17 -24.28
C ASN A 82 -8.52 1.30 -24.04
N TYR A 83 -7.78 2.21 -24.68
CA TYR A 83 -8.10 3.63 -24.55
C TYR A 83 -9.45 3.96 -25.20
N ASP A 84 -9.92 3.25 -26.22
CA ASP A 84 -11.17 3.57 -26.94
C ASP A 84 -12.42 3.49 -26.05
N GLU A 85 -12.35 2.74 -24.96
CA GLU A 85 -13.42 2.62 -23.95
C GLU A 85 -13.49 3.82 -22.99
N ILE A 86 -12.49 4.70 -23.00
CA ILE A 86 -12.44 5.87 -22.10
C ILE A 86 -13.28 7.02 -22.64
N GLU A 87 -14.37 7.35 -21.93
CA GLU A 87 -15.19 8.53 -22.16
C GLU A 87 -14.70 9.72 -21.33
N ILE A 88 -14.19 10.76 -22.01
CA ILE A 88 -13.80 12.04 -21.41
C ILE A 88 -14.95 13.04 -21.58
N LYS A 89 -15.39 13.62 -20.46
CA LYS A 89 -16.37 14.70 -20.41
C LYS A 89 -15.70 16.02 -20.07
N GLU A 90 -16.36 17.11 -20.43
CA GLU A 90 -15.91 18.47 -20.18
C GLU A 90 -16.92 19.18 -19.27
N ALA A 91 -16.41 19.87 -18.26
CA ALA A 91 -17.16 20.72 -17.34
C ALA A 91 -16.45 22.08 -17.19
N GLU A 92 -17.09 23.04 -16.52
CA GLU A 92 -16.53 24.38 -16.30
C GLU A 92 -15.17 24.37 -15.59
N TRP A 93 -14.91 23.35 -14.77
CA TRP A 93 -13.67 23.16 -14.01
C TRP A 93 -12.64 22.28 -14.72
N GLY A 94 -12.91 21.84 -15.95
CA GLY A 94 -11.99 21.07 -16.78
C GLY A 94 -12.56 19.75 -17.29
N LYS A 95 -11.66 18.91 -17.82
CA LYS A 95 -12.00 17.59 -18.36
C LYS A 95 -11.86 16.51 -17.30
N TYR A 96 -12.73 15.53 -17.33
CA TYR A 96 -12.72 14.41 -16.41
C TYR A 96 -13.14 13.10 -17.09
N ILE A 97 -12.70 11.99 -16.51
CA ILE A 97 -13.08 10.64 -16.95
C ILE A 97 -14.42 10.30 -16.31
N SER A 98 -15.39 9.87 -17.11
CA SER A 98 -16.74 9.58 -16.62
C SER A 98 -17.00 8.11 -16.31
N ASP A 99 -16.24 7.21 -16.92
CA ASP A 99 -16.23 5.78 -16.59
C ASP A 99 -14.89 5.42 -15.92
N TRP A 100 -14.97 5.06 -14.64
CA TRP A 100 -13.81 4.71 -13.83
C TRP A 100 -13.50 3.21 -13.85
N GLU A 101 -14.41 2.36 -14.33
CA GLU A 101 -14.25 0.89 -14.24
C GLU A 101 -13.02 0.40 -15.00
N SER A 102 -12.78 0.95 -16.18
CA SER A 102 -11.65 0.62 -17.05
C SER A 102 -10.29 1.10 -16.54
N ILE A 103 -10.27 1.99 -15.55
CA ILE A 103 -9.06 2.61 -15.00
C ILE A 103 -8.89 2.38 -13.50
N SER A 104 -9.85 1.75 -12.83
CA SER A 104 -9.77 1.43 -11.40
C SER A 104 -9.34 -0.01 -11.16
N ASP A 105 -8.60 -0.22 -10.08
CA ASP A 105 -8.16 -1.51 -9.60
C ASP A 105 -8.15 -1.50 -8.07
N LYS A 106 -8.06 -2.68 -7.46
CA LYS A 106 -8.08 -2.87 -6.00
C LYS A 106 -7.46 -4.21 -5.60
N GLY A 107 -7.30 -4.41 -4.30
CA GLY A 107 -6.87 -5.68 -3.71
C GLY A 107 -5.46 -5.65 -3.15
N LEU A 108 -4.89 -6.85 -2.96
CA LEU A 108 -3.58 -7.03 -2.36
C LEU A 108 -2.44 -6.77 -3.34
N ILE A 109 -1.43 -6.07 -2.86
CA ILE A 109 -0.15 -5.80 -3.48
C ILE A 109 0.93 -6.35 -2.54
N ILE A 110 1.69 -7.35 -3.00
CA ILE A 110 2.74 -7.98 -2.18
C ILE A 110 4.06 -7.25 -2.43
N LEU A 111 4.65 -6.68 -1.37
CA LEU A 111 5.91 -5.93 -1.45
C LEU A 111 7.13 -6.82 -1.18
N ARG A 112 6.94 -7.88 -0.39
CA ARG A 112 7.97 -8.89 -0.06
C ARG A 112 7.29 -10.16 0.41
N ASP A 113 7.76 -11.33 -0.03
CA ASP A 113 7.23 -12.62 0.42
C ASP A 113 8.36 -13.63 0.71
N GLU A 114 8.98 -13.52 1.89
CA GLU A 114 10.04 -14.47 2.30
C GLU A 114 9.51 -15.66 3.09
N LEU A 115 8.24 -15.61 3.48
CA LEU A 115 7.57 -16.73 4.14
C LEU A 115 6.84 -17.63 3.14
N GLU A 116 6.86 -17.29 1.85
CA GLU A 116 6.24 -18.02 0.74
C GLU A 116 4.72 -18.20 0.95
N LEU A 117 4.03 -17.12 1.34
CA LEU A 117 2.61 -17.10 1.66
C LEU A 117 1.73 -16.60 0.51
N SER A 118 2.30 -16.34 -0.67
CA SER A 118 1.56 -15.87 -1.85
C SER A 118 0.33 -16.74 -2.19
N GLU A 119 0.36 -18.05 -1.93
CA GLU A 119 -0.75 -18.97 -2.22
C GLU A 119 -2.01 -18.70 -1.36
N ILE A 120 -1.84 -18.09 -0.18
CA ILE A 120 -2.94 -17.72 0.72
C ILE A 120 -3.25 -16.22 0.69
N LEU A 121 -2.56 -15.45 -0.18
CA LEU A 121 -2.67 -14.00 -0.34
C LEU A 121 -2.99 -13.62 -1.80
N PRO A 122 -4.06 -14.17 -2.42
CA PRO A 122 -4.45 -13.77 -3.77
C PRO A 122 -4.83 -12.28 -3.80
N LYS A 123 -4.61 -11.60 -4.94
CA LYS A 123 -4.95 -10.17 -5.13
C LYS A 123 -6.40 -9.86 -4.71
N GLY A 124 -7.35 -10.72 -5.10
CA GLY A 124 -8.77 -10.59 -4.78
C GLY A 124 -9.18 -11.12 -3.41
N LEU A 125 -8.26 -11.33 -2.45
CA LEU A 125 -8.53 -11.96 -1.16
C LEU A 125 -9.79 -11.40 -0.47
N LEU A 126 -9.99 -10.08 -0.51
CA LEU A 126 -11.09 -9.43 0.19
C LEU A 126 -12.45 -9.54 -0.53
N ASP A 127 -12.43 -9.84 -1.83
CA ASP A 127 -13.62 -10.02 -2.68
C ASP A 127 -14.17 -11.45 -2.61
N GLU A 128 -13.40 -12.41 -2.09
CA GLU A 128 -13.84 -13.78 -1.94
C GLU A 128 -14.86 -13.95 -0.80
N GLU A 129 -16.10 -14.31 -1.16
CA GLU A 129 -17.18 -14.59 -0.19
C GLU A 129 -16.97 -15.91 0.57
N ARG A 130 -16.39 -16.92 -0.10
CA ARG A 130 -16.23 -18.28 0.44
C ARG A 130 -14.75 -18.63 0.58
N ILE A 131 -14.16 -18.09 1.63
CA ILE A 131 -12.76 -18.33 1.97
C ILE A 131 -12.66 -19.14 3.28
N SER A 132 -11.60 -19.92 3.42
CA SER A 132 -11.40 -20.79 4.58
C SER A 132 -9.93 -20.88 4.99
N GLY A 133 -9.66 -21.46 6.17
CA GLY A 133 -8.31 -21.69 6.66
C GLY A 133 -7.52 -20.40 6.86
N ALA A 134 -6.22 -20.42 6.57
CA ALA A 134 -5.31 -19.29 6.79
C ALA A 134 -5.76 -18.02 6.05
N SER A 135 -6.25 -18.15 4.82
CA SER A 135 -6.72 -17.01 4.03
C SER A 135 -7.94 -16.34 4.68
N TYR A 136 -8.85 -17.10 5.31
CA TYR A 136 -9.97 -16.53 6.07
C TYR A 136 -9.50 -15.72 7.29
N GLU A 137 -8.52 -16.25 8.03
CA GLU A 137 -7.96 -15.55 9.19
C GLU A 137 -7.28 -14.23 8.77
N ILE A 138 -6.52 -14.25 7.69
CA ILE A 138 -5.88 -13.07 7.11
C ILE A 138 -6.93 -12.07 6.62
N GLN A 139 -7.92 -12.52 5.84
CA GLN A 139 -9.01 -11.67 5.36
C GLN A 139 -9.74 -11.01 6.53
N THR A 140 -10.00 -11.76 7.60
CA THR A 140 -10.64 -11.27 8.82
C THR A 140 -9.80 -10.19 9.50
N ALA A 141 -8.49 -10.38 9.63
CA ALA A 141 -7.60 -9.39 10.24
C ALA A 141 -7.60 -8.08 9.44
N ILE A 142 -7.47 -8.15 8.11
CA ILE A 142 -7.49 -6.98 7.23
C ILE A 142 -8.85 -6.27 7.30
N LYS A 143 -9.96 -7.00 7.17
CA LYS A 143 -11.33 -6.43 7.26
C LYS A 143 -11.59 -5.79 8.64
N ARG A 144 -11.06 -6.35 9.72
CA ARG A 144 -11.17 -5.74 11.07
C ARG A 144 -10.45 -4.41 11.15
N THR A 145 -9.25 -4.30 10.60
CA THR A 145 -8.51 -3.04 10.56
C THR A 145 -9.21 -2.01 9.68
N LEU A 146 -9.69 -2.40 8.49
CA LEU A 146 -10.46 -1.53 7.59
C LEU A 146 -11.70 -0.95 8.30
N ASN A 147 -12.52 -1.82 8.89
CA ASN A 147 -13.83 -1.42 9.42
C ASN A 147 -13.76 -0.67 10.76
N ASN A 148 -12.71 -0.90 11.56
CA ASN A 148 -12.62 -0.34 12.90
C ASN A 148 -11.55 0.75 13.05
N LEU A 149 -10.78 1.07 12.00
CA LEU A 149 -9.69 2.05 12.05
C LEU A 149 -8.68 1.73 13.18
N THR A 150 -8.35 0.45 13.35
CA THR A 150 -7.46 0.01 14.43
C THR A 150 -6.29 -0.84 13.96
N PHE A 151 -5.13 -0.57 14.54
CA PHE A 151 -3.99 -1.47 14.55
C PHE A 151 -4.44 -2.82 15.14
N ASN A 152 -4.31 -3.88 14.35
CA ASN A 152 -4.73 -5.23 14.74
C ASN A 152 -3.57 -6.21 14.62
N THR A 153 -3.54 -7.16 15.54
CA THR A 153 -2.71 -8.36 15.40
C THR A 153 -3.59 -9.59 15.49
N HIS A 154 -3.25 -10.59 14.69
CA HIS A 154 -4.02 -11.82 14.63
C HIS A 154 -3.10 -13.01 14.36
N ASP A 155 -3.35 -14.12 15.05
CA ASP A 155 -2.60 -15.35 14.88
C ASP A 155 -3.33 -16.27 13.89
N PHE A 156 -2.57 -16.98 13.06
CA PHE A 156 -3.11 -18.00 12.19
C PHE A 156 -2.13 -19.16 12.01
N THR A 157 -2.62 -20.29 11.51
CA THR A 157 -1.80 -21.47 11.22
C THR A 157 -1.84 -21.78 9.73
N PHE A 158 -0.68 -22.05 9.15
CA PHE A 158 -0.54 -22.45 7.76
C PHE A 158 0.55 -23.51 7.61
N LYS A 159 0.24 -24.64 6.96
CA LYS A 159 1.16 -25.80 6.78
C LYS A 159 1.85 -26.19 8.11
N ASP A 160 1.05 -26.37 9.16
CA ASP A 160 1.47 -26.72 10.54
C ASP A 160 2.44 -25.74 11.21
N LYS A 161 2.57 -24.52 10.68
CA LYS A 161 3.37 -23.44 11.26
C LYS A 161 2.45 -22.32 11.74
N ARG A 162 2.75 -21.75 12.91
CA ARG A 162 2.04 -20.58 13.44
C ARG A 162 2.69 -19.28 12.97
N TYR A 163 1.84 -18.37 12.53
CA TYR A 163 2.19 -17.04 12.07
C TYR A 163 1.36 -16.01 12.81
N THR A 164 1.83 -14.77 12.79
CA THR A 164 1.10 -13.60 13.27
C THR A 164 1.09 -12.58 12.15
N ILE A 165 -0.08 -12.01 11.86
CA ILE A 165 -0.26 -10.86 10.98
C ILE A 165 -0.45 -9.62 11.83
N ILE A 166 0.28 -8.56 11.50
CA ILE A 166 0.10 -7.20 11.97
C ILE A 166 -0.61 -6.44 10.84
N CYS A 167 -1.69 -5.74 11.15
CA CYS A 167 -2.44 -4.89 10.22
C CYS A 167 -2.47 -3.46 10.76
N SER A 168 -2.18 -2.49 9.89
CA SER A 168 -2.21 -1.06 10.20
C SER A 168 -2.90 -0.30 9.08
N GLU A 169 -3.84 0.56 9.46
CA GLU A 169 -4.71 1.30 8.56
C GLU A 169 -3.98 2.38 7.76
N ILE A 170 -4.31 2.47 6.47
CA ILE A 170 -3.88 3.54 5.57
C ILE A 170 -5.05 4.49 5.41
N LEU A 171 -5.02 5.59 6.16
CA LEU A 171 -6.03 6.65 6.09
C LEU A 171 -5.88 7.44 4.80
N GLU A 172 -6.99 7.96 4.29
CA GLU A 172 -6.97 8.90 3.16
C GLU A 172 -6.17 10.18 3.50
N VAL A 173 -5.61 10.85 2.49
CA VAL A 173 -4.68 11.99 2.69
C VAL A 173 -5.32 13.14 3.48
N CYS A 174 -6.62 13.38 3.27
CA CYS A 174 -7.36 14.49 3.88
C CYS A 174 -8.50 14.02 4.79
N SER A 175 -8.54 12.74 5.17
CA SER A 175 -9.53 12.20 6.09
C SER A 175 -8.86 11.41 7.21
N ASP A 176 -9.38 11.58 8.42
CA ASP A 176 -9.06 10.72 9.56
C ASP A 176 -10.12 9.63 9.78
N GLU A 177 -11.18 9.65 8.98
CA GLU A 177 -12.38 8.80 9.14
C GLU A 177 -12.50 7.75 8.03
N TYR A 178 -11.76 7.89 6.93
CA TYR A 178 -11.81 6.98 5.78
C TYR A 178 -10.49 6.24 5.62
N VAL A 179 -10.57 4.91 5.59
CA VAL A 179 -9.47 4.01 5.28
C VAL A 179 -9.47 3.74 3.78
N ASN A 180 -8.32 3.95 3.13
CA ASN A 180 -8.10 3.64 1.72
C ASN A 180 -7.31 2.33 1.53
N GLY A 181 -6.83 1.73 2.61
CA GLY A 181 -6.11 0.47 2.57
C GLY A 181 -5.57 0.00 3.91
N VAL A 182 -4.84 -1.11 3.88
CA VAL A 182 -4.18 -1.69 5.06
C VAL A 182 -2.79 -2.14 4.68
N LEU A 183 -1.78 -1.65 5.39
CA LEU A 183 -0.46 -2.26 5.40
C LEU A 183 -0.50 -3.48 6.32
N PHE A 184 -0.02 -4.63 5.83
CA PHE A 184 0.13 -5.82 6.65
C PHE A 184 1.54 -6.38 6.63
N ILE A 185 1.95 -6.94 7.77
CA ILE A 185 3.23 -7.62 7.97
C ILE A 185 2.94 -8.96 8.62
N VAL A 186 3.37 -10.04 7.97
CA VAL A 186 3.32 -11.39 8.51
C VAL A 186 4.71 -11.82 8.95
N HIS A 187 4.78 -12.42 10.13
CA HIS A 187 5.98 -13.04 10.68
C HIS A 187 5.63 -14.37 11.35
N LYS A 188 6.64 -15.19 11.66
CA LYS A 188 6.39 -16.38 12.50
C LYS A 188 5.95 -15.96 13.88
N HIS A 189 5.03 -16.72 14.47
CA HIS A 189 4.50 -16.43 15.79
C HIS A 189 5.62 -16.37 16.86
N GLY A 190 5.43 -15.50 17.86
CA GLY A 190 6.34 -15.38 19.01
C GLY A 190 7.19 -14.12 19.06
N ILE A 191 7.02 -13.18 18.11
CA ILE A 191 7.63 -11.85 18.22
C ILE A 191 6.84 -11.00 19.22
N VAL A 192 7.55 -10.43 20.19
CA VAL A 192 7.05 -9.32 21.01
C VAL A 192 7.70 -8.06 20.47
N PHE A 193 6.89 -7.19 19.85
CA PHE A 193 7.38 -5.96 19.25
C PHE A 193 7.12 -4.74 20.17
N PRO A 194 7.88 -3.64 20.01
CA PRO A 194 7.72 -2.45 20.84
C PRO A 194 6.35 -1.78 20.73
N THR A 195 5.91 -1.10 21.79
CA THR A 195 4.60 -0.42 21.83
C THR A 195 4.48 0.78 20.88
N ASP A 196 5.59 1.26 20.33
CA ASP A 196 5.64 2.38 19.37
C ASP A 196 5.48 1.94 17.91
N VAL A 197 5.47 0.63 17.61
CA VAL A 197 5.28 0.10 16.26
C VAL A 197 4.02 0.63 15.56
N PRO A 198 2.84 0.71 16.22
CA PRO A 198 1.66 1.31 15.59
C PRO A 198 1.90 2.73 15.07
N GLU A 199 2.55 3.59 15.87
CA GLU A 199 2.85 4.97 15.47
C GLU A 199 3.89 5.04 14.34
N VAL A 200 4.90 4.17 14.39
CA VAL A 200 5.90 4.07 13.32
C VAL A 200 5.25 3.68 12.00
N LEU A 201 4.40 2.64 11.99
CA LEU A 201 3.69 2.22 10.78
C LEU A 201 2.72 3.29 10.28
N ARG A 202 2.06 4.02 11.19
CA ARG A 202 1.16 5.13 10.83
C ARG A 202 1.87 6.22 10.00
N ILE A 203 3.13 6.52 10.31
CA ILE A 203 3.93 7.49 9.52
C ILE A 203 4.14 6.99 8.10
N PHE A 204 4.52 5.72 7.92
CA PHE A 204 4.68 5.15 6.60
C PHE A 204 3.36 5.00 5.84
N ASN A 205 2.27 4.72 6.54
CA ASN A 205 0.93 4.67 5.96
C ASN A 205 0.49 6.05 5.45
N ARG A 206 0.85 7.14 6.15
CA ARG A 206 0.65 8.51 5.62
C ARG A 206 1.47 8.77 4.37
N VAL A 207 2.73 8.33 4.32
CA VAL A 207 3.56 8.44 3.10
C VAL A 207 2.92 7.66 1.95
N THR A 208 2.44 6.44 2.23
CA THR A 208 1.75 5.58 1.27
C THR A 208 0.49 6.24 0.72
N ALA A 209 -0.38 6.75 1.59
CA ALA A 209 -1.62 7.42 1.20
C ALA A 209 -1.35 8.63 0.29
N ASN A 210 -0.38 9.46 0.66
CA ASN A 210 0.04 10.62 -0.14
C ASN A 210 0.55 10.20 -1.51
N TYR A 211 1.34 9.14 -1.56
CA TYR A 211 1.86 8.63 -2.83
C TYR A 211 0.75 8.08 -3.72
N VAL A 212 -0.13 7.22 -3.20
CA VAL A 212 -1.25 6.64 -3.96
C VAL A 212 -2.17 7.75 -4.50
N SER A 213 -2.47 8.76 -3.70
CA SER A 213 -3.28 9.91 -4.15
C SER A 213 -2.66 10.65 -5.33
N LYS A 214 -1.35 10.91 -5.28
CA LYS A 214 -0.64 11.58 -6.36
C LYS A 214 -0.47 10.66 -7.59
N TYR A 215 -0.19 9.38 -7.38
CA TYR A 215 -0.14 8.37 -8.43
C TYR A 215 -1.45 8.32 -9.22
N ASN A 216 -2.58 8.25 -8.52
CA ASN A 216 -3.92 8.26 -9.11
C ASN A 216 -4.14 9.52 -9.96
N SER A 217 -3.72 10.68 -9.46
CA SER A 217 -3.82 11.95 -10.18
C SER A 217 -2.95 11.97 -11.46
N CYS A 218 -1.74 11.41 -11.40
CA CYS A 218 -0.86 11.28 -12.56
C CYS A 218 -1.44 10.36 -13.63
N ILE A 219 -1.96 9.20 -13.24
CA ILE A 219 -2.61 8.26 -14.18
C ILE A 219 -3.75 8.95 -14.93
N VAL A 220 -4.64 9.65 -14.21
CA VAL A 220 -5.76 10.38 -14.82
C VAL A 220 -5.27 11.46 -15.79
N ALA A 221 -4.27 12.26 -15.38
CA ALA A 221 -3.72 13.31 -16.22
C ALA A 221 -3.08 12.75 -17.51
N GLU A 222 -2.31 11.66 -17.40
CA GLU A 222 -1.68 10.97 -18.54
C GLU A 222 -2.71 10.37 -19.50
N ILE A 223 -3.79 9.79 -18.97
CA ILE A 223 -4.88 9.25 -19.80
C ILE A 223 -5.56 10.37 -20.59
N ILE A 224 -5.90 11.49 -19.94
CA ILE A 224 -6.52 12.65 -20.60
C ILE A 224 -5.57 13.22 -21.66
N SER A 225 -4.28 13.36 -21.34
CA SER A 225 -3.25 13.85 -22.26
C SER A 225 -3.12 12.97 -23.51
N LYS A 226 -3.04 11.64 -23.34
CA LYS A 226 -2.94 10.69 -24.46
C LYS A 226 -4.18 10.70 -25.36
N LYS A 227 -5.38 10.76 -24.78
CA LYS A 227 -6.64 10.84 -25.53
C LYS A 227 -6.82 12.12 -26.34
N GLN A 228 -6.09 13.19 -26.02
CA GLN A 228 -6.12 14.42 -26.79
C GLN A 228 -5.15 14.43 -27.97
N LYS A 229 -4.10 13.59 -27.91
CA LYS A 229 -3.09 13.47 -28.98
C LYS A 229 -3.53 12.53 -30.11
N ASN A 230 -4.51 11.66 -29.84
CA ASN A 230 -5.12 10.71 -30.78
C ASN A 230 -6.46 11.24 -31.28
#